data_AF-A0A620CJ07-F1
#
_entry.id   AF-A0A620CJ07-F1
#
_cell.length_a   1.000
_cell.length_b   1.000
_cell.length_c   1.000
_cell.angle_alpha   90.00
_cell.angle_beta   90.00
_cell.angle_gamma   90.00
#
_symmetry.space_group_name_H-M   'P 1'
#
loop_
_entity.id
_entity.type
_entity.pdbx_description
1 polymer ?
#
loop_
_entity_poly.entity_id
_entity_poly.type
_entity_poly.pdbx_seq_one_letter_code
_entity_poly.pdbx_strand_id
1 'polypeptide(L)' 'MKVSLVVPVFNEEATIPIFYKTVREFEELKPYEVEIVFINDGSKDATES' A
#
# COMPACT_ATOMS: atom_id res chain seq x y z
N MET A 1 11.79 6.10 -13.96
CA MET A 1 12.40 6.00 -12.61
C MET A 1 11.59 5.01 -11.80
N LYS A 2 12.23 4.18 -10.98
CA LYS A 2 11.53 3.21 -10.11
C LYS A 2 11.34 3.81 -8.72
N VAL A 3 10.16 3.63 -8.13
CA VAL A 3 9.82 4.14 -6.80
C VAL A 3 9.25 2.98 -5.99
N SER A 4 9.82 2.73 -4.80
CA SER A 4 9.27 1.77 -3.84
C SER A 4 8.58 2.53 -2.71
N LEU A 5 7.28 2.31 -2.56
CA LEU A 5 6.46 2.83 -1.47
C LEU A 5 6.38 1.76 -0.38
N VAL A 6 7.04 2.01 0.73
CA VAL A 6 7.01 1.13 1.91
C VAL A 6 5.98 1.67 2.89
N VAL A 7 4.96 0.87 3.20
CA VAL A 7 3.79 1.29 3.98
C VAL A 7 3.65 0.39 5.21
N PRO A 8 3.92 0.87 6.42
CA PRO A 8 3.63 0.12 7.64
C PRO A 8 2.10 0.05 7.83
N VAL A 9 1.60 -1.10 8.28
CA VAL A 9 0.17 -1.35 8.49
C VAL A 9 -0.04 -1.94 9.89
N PHE A 10 -0.98 -1.36 10.65
CA PHE A 10 -1.35 -1.84 11.98
C PHE A 10 -2.87 -1.80 12.21
N ASN A 11 -3.51 -2.96 12.04
CA ASN A 11 -4.97 -3.14 12.12
C ASN A 11 -5.77 -2.31 11.10
N GLU A 12 -5.33 -2.27 9.84
CA GLU A 12 -5.93 -1.43 8.80
C GLU A 12 -6.39 -2.24 7.56
N GLU A 13 -6.83 -3.49 7.76
CA GLU A 13 -7.28 -4.41 6.71
C GLU A 13 -8.21 -3.74 5.67
N ALA A 14 -9.22 -3.00 6.14
CA ALA A 14 -10.20 -2.34 5.27
C ALA A 14 -9.61 -1.15 4.47
N THR A 15 -8.49 -0.59 4.91
CA THR A 15 -7.84 0.58 4.30
C THR A 15 -6.87 0.17 3.19
N ILE A 16 -6.26 -1.02 3.28
CA ILE A 16 -5.30 -1.52 2.28
C ILE A 16 -5.87 -1.45 0.84
N PRO A 17 -7.10 -1.95 0.54
CA PRO A 17 -7.65 -1.89 -0.81
C PRO A 17 -7.87 -0.47 -1.31
N ILE A 18 -8.27 0.45 -0.42
CA ILE A 18 -8.51 1.86 -0.74
C ILE A 18 -7.18 2.53 -1.10
N PHE A 19 -6.16 2.36 -0.25
CA PHE A 19 -4.83 2.91 -0.49
C PHE A 19 -4.24 2.39 -1.81
N TYR A 20 -4.28 1.07 -2.03
CA TYR A 20 -3.79 0.46 -3.24
C TYR A 20 -4.46 1.05 -4.49
N LYS A 21 -5.80 1.14 -4.48
CA LYS A 21 -6.56 1.72 -5.58
C LYS A 21 -6.17 3.18 -5.83
N THR A 22 -6.14 4.00 -4.78
CA THR A 22 -5.82 5.42 -4.89
C THR A 22 -4.42 5.64 -5.45
N VAL A 23 -3.41 4.90 -4.98
CA VAL A 23 -2.03 5.01 -5.49
C VAL A 23 -1.93 4.59 -6.95
N ARG A 24 -2.66 3.54 -7.37
CA ARG A 24 -2.67 3.07 -8.76
C ARG A 24 -3.41 4.01 -9.72
N GLU A 25 -4.43 4.70 -9.24
CA GLU A 25 -5.23 5.64 -10.03
C GLU A 25 -4.66 7.07 -10.04
N PHE A 26 -3.69 7.37 -9.17
CA PHE A 26 -3.11 8.71 -9.06
C PHE A 26 -2.25 9.06 -10.29
N GLU A 27 -2.71 10.03 -11.08
CA GLU A 27 -2.10 10.41 -12.37
C GLU A 27 -0.62 10.75 -12.26
N GLU A 28 -0.20 11.42 -11.19
CA GLU A 28 1.20 11.82 -11.00
C GLU A 28 2.14 10.64 -10.78
N LEU A 29 1.61 9.49 -10.33
CA LEU A 29 2.39 8.28 -10.13
C LEU A 29 2.47 7.38 -11.37
N LYS A 30 1.60 7.59 -12.38
CA LYS A 30 1.59 6.78 -13.61
C LYS A 30 2.89 6.79 -14.42
N PRO A 31 3.68 7.89 -14.47
CA PRO A 31 4.97 7.89 -15.16
C PRO A 31 6.06 7.05 -14.46
N TYR A 32 5.83 6.62 -13.22
CA TYR A 32 6.80 5.86 -12.42
C TYR A 32 6.44 4.38 -12.38
N GLU A 33 7.47 3.54 -12.34
CA GLU A 33 7.29 2.13 -12.00
C GLU A 33 7.22 2.04 -10.48
N VAL A 34 5.98 2.05 -9.95
CA VAL A 34 5.71 2.05 -8.50
C VAL A 34 5.52 0.63 -7.99
N GLU A 35 6.40 0.23 -7.07
CA GLU A 35 6.26 -0.93 -6.20
C GLU A 35 5.62 -0.47 -4.88
N ILE A 36 4.69 -1.26 -4.34
CA ILE A 36 4.06 -1.00 -3.05
C ILE A 36 4.34 -2.21 -2.16
N VAL A 37 4.99 -1.98 -1.02
CA VAL A 37 5.34 -3.00 -0.03
C VAL A 37 4.63 -2.67 1.27
N PHE A 38 3.62 -3.45 1.63
CA PHE A 38 2.97 -3.36 2.92
C PHE A 38 3.78 -4.16 3.95
N ILE A 39 4.09 -3.54 5.09
CA ILE A 39 4.77 -4.18 6.22
C ILE A 39 3.78 -4.26 7.37
N ASN A 40 3.39 -5.49 7.74
CA ASN A 40 2.55 -5.72 8.91
C ASN A 40 3.37 -5.41 10.19
N ASP A 41 2.98 -4.36 10.92
CA ASP A 41 3.65 -3.89 12.14
C ASP A 41 3.02 -4.51 13.41
N GLY A 42 2.65 -5.80 13.33
CA GLY A 42 2.08 -6.55 14.46
C GLY A 42 0.55 -6.46 14.59
N SER A 43 -0.16 -6.34 13.48
CA SER A 43 -1.63 -6.37 13.43
C SER A 43 -2.18 -7.65 14.06
N LYS A 44 -3.35 -7.53 14.71
CA LYS A 44 -4.09 -8.63 15.33
C LYS A 44 -5.40 -8.95 14.58
N ASP A 45 -5.73 -8.14 13.58
CA ASP A 45 -6.82 -8.40 12.63
C ASP A 45 -6.29 -9.19 11.41
N ALA A 46 -7.13 -9.36 10.38
CA ALA A 46 -6.81 -10.14 9.21
C ALA A 46 -5.99 -9.36 8.15
N THR A 47 -5.22 -8.34 8.56
CA THR A 47 -4.33 -7.54 7.69
C THR A 47 -3.36 -8.38 6.84
N GLU A 48 -2.98 -9.59 7.28
CA GLU A 48 -2.05 -10.50 6.57
C GLU A 48 -2.75 -11.70 5.87
N SER A 49 -4.08 -11.75 5.85
CA SER A 49 -4.82 -12.97 5.44
C SER A 49 -4.96 -13.18 3.93
#